data_AF-A0A0C9T0Y1-F1
#
_entry.id   AF-A0A0C9T0Y1-F1
#
_cell.length_a   1.000
_cell.length_b   1.000
_cell.length_c   1.000
_cell.angle_alpha   90.00
_cell.angle_beta   90.00
_cell.angle_gamma   90.00
#
_symmetry.space_group_name_H-M   'P 1'
#
loop_
_entity.id
_entity.type
_entity.pdbx_description
1 polymer ?
#
loop_
_entity_poly.entity_id
_entity_poly.type
_entity_poly.pdbx_seq_one_letter_code
_entity_poly.pdbx_strand_id
1 'polypeptide(L)'
;FLSLSTRIRNDILLVQPAAHNPEEPPPFLSWGVIAFLSVACSLSAESIKTCWAALKNIVWSGVLDCPDDMSTLRIFEQYGHRHGFTSKTFYPPFKLCPNHSCTRRARGLMLNKVEQRKAVYFTFNNGAIPAYSVQMYCQPCKTTYHLNYKVVGNERIYYDYASGLPNVLQVSDHYFVDHKLADLWKMMMHTSCVSATSCARIYNLLFPPSNTFPPHWFGVDVVMDHVWDAFIIVSLLEDCRQRQFSLIIAQHGNQNERFLPAMVARNQRMRMYGQPDARRHFCRQCTRFYQGPNHILDQFVFVAVIDGVSVSRPCCSVHNCFNELRTPQDRFCFAHLSLEIQCAVIGCSNPVRTGSLTCRNPNHEAAEVQHTVQGQSRFQLQEWLAHARAIHDASGEDSEPAQNGTAQWHQRIRAQFGRSYTHCEELVVSPCGMIHARETFYGAEGVGSVADLLKCVFRDPHTRPSHIFYDNNCTLAQHVKDDPFFTDIGLSVDVFHFQCKHSEKDTFCQENCNPAAFPELQDDNGGWYFNSSACEQVNAWFGNFHPITRGMKPVKFDFFLDEMISCRNKETLKKLLQRGDKPSVWRPVPHSR
;
A
#
# COMPACT_ATOMS: atom_id res chain seq x y z
N PHE A 1 29.89 24.08 21.00
CA PHE A 1 28.98 25.24 21.15
C PHE A 1 28.15 25.52 19.90
N LEU A 2 28.76 25.94 18.78
CA LEU A 2 28.04 26.35 17.56
C LEU A 2 27.05 25.29 17.05
N SER A 3 27.52 24.06 16.77
CA SER A 3 26.67 22.95 16.29
C SER A 3 25.45 22.69 17.21
N LEU A 4 25.68 22.59 18.52
CA LEU A 4 24.60 22.35 19.50
C LEU A 4 23.60 23.51 19.54
N SER A 5 24.08 24.75 19.52
CA SER A 5 23.23 25.95 19.58
C SER A 5 22.37 26.09 18.32
N THR A 6 22.94 25.77 17.15
CA THR A 6 22.20 25.75 15.87
C THR A 6 21.07 24.72 15.91
N ARG A 7 21.30 23.54 16.49
CA ARG A 7 20.31 22.47 16.59
C ARG A 7 19.13 22.79 17.50
N ILE A 8 19.38 23.51 18.60
CA ILE A 8 18.34 23.93 19.55
C ILE A 8 17.81 25.34 19.26
N ARG A 9 18.07 25.90 18.06
CA ARG A 9 17.64 27.26 17.69
C ARG A 9 16.14 27.48 17.88
N ASN A 10 15.34 26.50 17.48
CA ASN A 10 13.88 26.58 17.65
C ASN A 10 13.48 26.50 19.13
N ASP A 11 14.18 25.71 19.95
CA ASP A 11 13.93 25.65 21.40
C ASP A 11 14.31 26.97 22.10
N ILE A 12 15.38 27.63 21.65
CA ILE A 12 15.78 28.98 22.08
C ILE A 12 14.71 30.01 21.73
N LEU A 13 14.12 29.90 20.52
CA LEU A 13 13.07 30.81 20.06
C LEU A 13 11.75 30.60 20.81
N LEU A 14 11.45 29.35 21.19
CA LEU A 14 10.20 28.93 21.81
C LEU A 14 9.91 29.60 23.16
N VAL A 15 10.95 30.06 23.85
CA VAL A 15 10.85 30.76 25.15
C VAL A 15 10.80 32.28 25.03
N GLN A 16 10.89 32.82 23.81
CA GLN A 16 10.83 34.26 23.59
C GLN A 16 9.37 34.76 23.58
N PRO A 17 9.13 36.05 23.92
CA PRO A 17 7.82 36.66 23.76
C PRO A 17 7.32 36.55 22.31
N ALA A 18 6.00 36.44 22.11
CA ALA A 18 5.42 36.33 20.77
C ALA A 18 5.75 37.51 19.83
N ALA A 19 6.12 38.67 20.39
CA ALA A 19 6.52 39.86 19.64
C ALA A 19 7.99 39.83 19.17
N HIS A 20 8.79 38.86 19.63
CA HIS A 20 10.18 38.71 19.20
C HIS A 20 10.27 38.38 17.72
N ASN A 21 11.17 39.03 16.98
CA ASN A 21 11.39 38.75 15.58
C ASN A 21 12.09 37.39 15.41
N PRO A 22 11.46 36.38 14.79
CA PRO A 22 12.06 35.05 14.63
C PRO A 22 13.35 35.01 13.79
N GLU A 23 13.62 36.07 13.02
CA GLU A 23 14.82 36.20 12.20
C GLU A 23 15.98 36.91 12.92
N GLU A 24 15.77 37.33 14.18
CA GLU A 24 16.81 37.92 15.02
C GLU A 24 17.16 37.00 16.21
N PRO A 25 18.46 36.80 16.52
CA PRO A 25 18.84 36.03 17.69
C PRO A 25 18.47 36.78 18.98
N PRO A 26 17.93 36.10 20.01
CA PRO A 26 17.63 36.75 21.27
C PRO A 26 18.90 37.30 21.93
N PRO A 27 18.80 38.42 22.68
CA PRO A 27 19.96 39.05 23.31
C PRO A 27 20.59 38.15 24.37
N PHE A 28 19.79 37.32 25.04
CA PHE A 28 20.21 36.41 26.10
C PHE A 28 19.58 35.03 25.94
N LEU A 29 20.27 34.02 26.44
CA LEU A 29 19.76 32.64 26.52
C LEU A 29 19.01 32.45 27.84
N SER A 30 17.99 31.57 27.84
CA SER A 30 17.34 31.14 29.07
C SER A 30 18.27 30.29 29.93
N TRP A 31 18.04 30.24 31.23
CA TRP A 31 18.87 29.47 32.15
C TRP A 31 18.94 27.98 31.79
N GLY A 32 17.84 27.39 31.34
CA GLY A 32 17.80 25.99 30.90
C GLY A 32 18.72 25.71 29.70
N VAL A 33 18.78 26.63 28.72
CA VAL A 33 19.69 26.54 27.58
C VAL A 33 21.15 26.70 28.04
N ILE A 34 21.42 27.67 28.92
CA ILE A 34 22.77 27.89 29.46
C ILE A 34 23.25 26.65 30.21
N ALA A 35 22.41 26.06 31.08
CA ALA A 35 22.73 24.86 31.85
C ALA A 35 23.08 23.69 30.92
N PHE A 36 22.27 23.43 29.90
CA PHE A 36 22.55 22.39 28.90
C PHE A 36 23.86 22.64 28.15
N LEU A 37 24.04 23.82 27.56
CA LEU A 37 25.23 24.11 26.76
C LEU A 37 26.51 24.12 27.59
N SER A 38 26.43 24.50 28.87
CA SER A 38 27.54 24.48 29.82
C SER A 38 28.07 23.06 30.02
N VAL A 39 27.19 22.10 30.34
CA VAL A 39 27.62 20.70 30.51
C VAL A 39 28.00 20.05 29.18
N ALA A 40 27.28 20.34 28.10
CA ALA A 40 27.49 19.71 26.80
C ALA A 40 28.77 20.20 26.08
N CYS A 41 29.23 21.41 26.40
CA CYS A 41 30.48 21.97 25.85
C CYS A 41 31.65 21.91 26.84
N SER A 42 31.44 21.44 28.07
CA SER A 42 32.42 21.54 29.16
C SER A 42 32.90 22.97 29.41
N LEU A 43 31.97 23.94 29.40
CA LEU A 43 32.24 25.37 29.57
C LEU A 43 31.48 25.93 30.78
N SER A 44 32.02 26.95 31.44
CA SER A 44 31.29 27.65 32.50
C SER A 44 30.06 28.38 31.96
N ALA A 45 29.06 28.64 32.81
CA ALA A 45 27.87 29.42 32.43
C ALA A 45 28.25 30.82 31.89
N GLU A 46 29.29 31.46 32.43
CA GLU A 46 29.76 32.77 31.98
C GLU A 46 30.48 32.69 30.62
N SER A 47 31.24 31.62 30.40
CA SER A 47 31.81 31.31 29.08
C SER A 47 30.71 31.11 28.03
N ILE A 48 29.62 30.42 28.38
CA ILE A 48 28.46 30.23 27.48
C ILE A 48 27.80 31.56 27.12
N LYS A 49 27.60 32.47 28.08
CA LYS A 49 27.07 33.81 27.81
C LYS A 49 27.99 34.60 26.88
N THR A 50 29.30 34.56 27.13
CA THR A 50 30.32 35.20 26.28
C THR A 50 30.29 34.63 24.87
N CYS A 51 30.24 33.30 24.73
CA CYS A 51 30.11 32.63 23.44
C CYS A 51 28.83 33.04 22.71
N TRP A 52 27.69 33.12 23.41
CA TRP A 52 26.43 33.58 22.81
C TRP A 52 26.53 35.03 22.33
N ALA A 53 27.06 35.93 23.16
CA ALA A 53 27.23 37.34 22.80
C ALA A 53 28.07 37.51 21.52
N ALA A 54 29.14 36.72 21.37
CA ALA A 54 30.03 36.76 20.21
C ALA A 54 29.48 36.03 18.97
N LEU A 55 28.78 34.90 19.15
CA LEU A 55 28.51 33.94 18.06
C LEU A 55 27.02 33.82 17.69
N LYS A 56 26.09 34.47 18.40
CA LYS A 56 24.64 34.33 18.16
C LYS A 56 24.22 34.60 16.72
N ASN A 57 24.85 35.55 16.04
CA ASN A 57 24.53 35.88 14.65
C ASN A 57 24.92 34.75 13.68
N ILE A 58 26.00 34.03 13.98
CA ILE A 58 26.44 32.85 13.21
C ILE A 58 25.48 31.68 13.44
N VAL A 59 25.06 31.46 14.69
CA VAL A 59 24.04 30.45 15.03
C VAL A 59 22.72 30.75 14.32
N TRP A 60 22.34 32.03 14.23
CA TRP A 60 21.06 32.45 13.65
C TRP A 60 21.05 32.52 12.13
N SER A 61 22.19 32.76 11.49
CA SER A 61 22.29 32.81 10.03
C SER A 61 22.04 31.43 9.39
N GLY A 62 22.23 30.33 10.14
CA GLY A 62 22.03 28.98 9.64
C GLY A 62 23.05 28.55 8.57
N VAL A 63 24.11 29.32 8.38
CA VAL A 63 25.17 29.06 7.38
C VAL A 63 26.04 27.85 7.76
N LEU A 64 26.04 27.49 9.04
CA LEU A 64 26.76 26.32 9.53
C LEU A 64 26.02 25.04 9.14
N ASP A 65 26.55 24.34 8.15
CA ASP A 65 26.18 22.95 7.90
C ASP A 65 26.66 22.10 9.09
N CYS A 66 25.71 21.63 9.88
CA CYS A 66 25.95 20.78 11.04
C CYS A 66 25.38 19.39 10.70
N PRO A 67 26.14 18.52 10.00
CA PRO A 67 25.63 17.20 9.64
C PRO A 67 25.21 16.44 10.88
N ASP A 68 24.16 15.62 10.76
CA ASP A 68 23.72 14.66 11.77
C ASP A 68 24.79 13.60 11.98
N ASP A 69 25.82 13.94 12.74
CA ASP A 69 26.89 13.04 13.11
C ASP A 69 26.59 12.33 14.43
N MET A 70 27.15 11.14 14.58
CA MET A 70 27.00 10.32 15.78
C MET A 70 27.57 11.01 17.03
N SER A 71 28.54 11.92 16.87
CA SER A 71 29.14 12.64 17.99
C SER A 71 28.13 13.59 18.64
N THR A 72 27.38 14.35 17.83
CA THR A 72 26.37 15.26 18.34
C THR A 72 25.18 14.51 18.93
N LEU A 73 24.74 13.41 18.30
CA LEU A 73 23.70 12.55 18.86
C LEU A 73 24.05 12.09 20.28
N ARG A 74 25.27 11.58 20.49
CA ARG A 74 25.75 11.13 21.81
C ARG A 74 25.77 12.23 22.86
N ILE A 75 26.08 13.47 22.48
CA ILE A 75 26.03 14.62 23.41
C ILE A 75 24.60 14.86 23.91
N PHE A 76 23.60 14.81 23.02
CA PHE A 76 22.20 14.96 23.42
C PHE A 76 21.69 13.78 24.25
N GLU A 77 22.11 12.56 23.93
CA GLU A 77 21.78 11.37 24.72
C GLU A 77 22.35 11.48 26.15
N GLN A 78 23.61 11.93 26.27
CA GLN A 78 24.29 12.02 27.56
C GLN A 78 23.78 13.18 28.42
N TYR A 79 23.59 14.37 27.82
CA TYR A 79 23.32 15.60 28.56
C TYR A 79 21.94 16.22 28.27
N GLY A 80 21.42 16.07 27.06
CA GLY A 80 20.22 16.77 26.60
C GLY A 80 18.97 16.44 27.40
N HIS A 81 18.69 15.15 27.61
CA HIS A 81 17.42 14.70 28.20
C HIS A 81 17.15 15.27 29.59
N ARG A 82 18.19 15.35 30.44
CA ARG A 82 18.10 15.92 31.80
C ARG A 82 17.74 17.40 31.80
N HIS A 83 18.01 18.08 30.71
CA HIS A 83 17.72 19.50 30.51
C HIS A 83 16.52 19.75 29.59
N GLY A 84 15.78 18.70 29.20
CA GLY A 84 14.60 18.82 28.34
C GLY A 84 14.90 18.99 26.85
N PHE A 85 16.12 18.69 26.40
CA PHE A 85 16.52 18.75 25.00
C PHE A 85 16.69 17.34 24.42
N THR A 86 16.39 17.21 23.13
CA THR A 86 16.65 16.00 22.33
C THR A 86 17.45 16.40 21.10
N SER A 87 18.14 15.45 20.47
CA SER A 87 18.85 15.72 19.22
C SER A 87 17.92 16.11 18.08
N LYS A 88 16.65 15.70 18.17
CA LYS A 88 15.57 16.04 17.24
C LYS A 88 14.35 16.54 17.99
N THR A 89 13.88 17.71 17.60
CA THR A 89 12.58 18.26 17.99
C THR A 89 11.82 18.64 16.73
N PHE A 90 10.63 18.09 16.56
CA PHE A 90 9.77 18.33 15.41
C PHE A 90 8.88 19.54 15.66
N TYR A 91 9.06 20.56 14.83
CA TYR A 91 8.27 21.79 14.85
C TYR A 91 7.39 21.85 13.60
N PRO A 92 6.22 22.51 13.67
CA PRO A 92 5.51 22.90 12.47
C PRO A 92 6.40 23.78 11.59
N PRO A 93 6.26 23.75 10.26
CA PRO A 93 7.16 24.45 9.35
C PRO A 93 6.98 25.98 9.37
N PHE A 94 6.10 26.51 10.21
CA PHE A 94 5.75 27.92 10.25
C PHE A 94 6.03 28.52 11.63
N LYS A 95 6.83 29.58 11.66
CA LYS A 95 7.04 30.41 12.87
C LYS A 95 5.93 31.44 13.06
N LEU A 96 5.38 31.95 11.95
CA LEU A 96 4.24 32.87 11.89
C LEU A 96 3.01 32.12 11.32
N CYS A 97 1.81 32.64 11.54
CA CYS A 97 0.62 32.04 10.92
C CYS A 97 0.71 32.12 9.37
N PRO A 98 0.57 31.00 8.63
CA PRO A 98 0.63 31.01 7.17
C PRO A 98 -0.60 31.65 6.51
N ASN A 99 -1.70 31.88 7.24
CA ASN A 99 -2.85 32.61 6.70
C ASN A 99 -2.52 34.11 6.58
N HIS A 100 -2.48 34.62 5.35
CA HIS A 100 -2.15 36.02 5.05
C HIS A 100 -3.18 37.02 5.59
N SER A 101 -4.44 36.60 5.75
CA SER A 101 -5.51 37.42 6.33
C SER A 101 -5.56 37.37 7.86
N CYS A 102 -4.61 36.69 8.51
CA CYS A 102 -4.59 36.55 9.96
C CYS A 102 -4.10 37.83 10.65
N THR A 103 -4.90 38.36 11.58
CA THR A 103 -4.55 39.55 12.38
C THR A 103 -3.29 39.35 13.23
N ARG A 104 -3.02 38.12 13.70
CA ARG A 104 -1.77 37.81 14.41
C ARG A 104 -0.55 37.95 13.50
N ARG A 105 -0.65 37.47 12.26
CA ARG A 105 0.42 37.59 11.25
C ARG A 105 0.65 39.04 10.87
N ALA A 106 -0.41 39.81 10.66
CA ALA A 106 -0.31 41.24 10.33
C ALA A 106 0.44 42.05 11.39
N ARG A 107 0.40 41.62 12.64
CA ARG A 107 1.16 42.21 13.76
C ARG A 107 2.58 41.65 13.92
N GLY A 108 3.03 40.75 13.03
CA GLY A 108 4.34 40.12 13.11
C GLY A 108 4.51 39.15 14.29
N LEU A 109 3.43 38.69 14.92
CA LEU A 109 3.52 37.88 16.14
C LEU A 109 3.72 36.39 15.82
N MET A 110 4.72 35.78 16.46
CA MET A 110 5.02 34.35 16.40
C MET A 110 3.86 33.48 16.88
N LEU A 111 3.78 32.24 16.41
CA LEU A 111 2.83 31.27 16.95
C LEU A 111 3.24 30.85 18.37
N ASN A 112 2.25 30.62 19.23
CA ASN A 112 2.51 30.18 20.60
C ASN A 112 2.61 28.65 20.64
N LYS A 113 3.51 28.13 21.48
CA LYS A 113 3.52 26.72 21.87
C LYS A 113 2.22 26.39 22.59
N VAL A 114 1.57 25.30 22.18
CA VAL A 114 0.47 24.69 22.93
C VAL A 114 1.02 23.61 23.84
N GLU A 115 1.78 22.70 23.25
CA GLU A 115 2.18 21.47 23.89
C GLU A 115 3.50 20.99 23.30
N GLN A 116 4.28 20.31 24.13
CA GLN A 116 5.46 19.57 23.73
C GLN A 116 5.31 18.15 24.24
N ARG A 117 5.30 17.18 23.32
CA ARG A 117 5.11 15.77 23.63
C ARG A 117 6.40 14.99 23.39
N LYS A 118 6.69 14.02 24.25
CA LYS A 118 7.71 13.00 23.98
C LYS A 118 7.30 12.21 22.74
N ALA A 119 8.28 11.87 21.92
CA ALA A 119 8.10 11.15 20.68
C ALA A 119 9.27 10.18 20.44
N VAL A 120 9.05 9.22 19.55
CA VAL A 120 10.09 8.34 19.03
C VAL A 120 10.22 8.57 17.53
N TYR A 121 11.45 8.70 17.07
CA TYR A 121 11.77 8.90 15.67
C TYR A 121 12.56 7.70 15.15
N PHE A 122 11.94 6.94 14.24
CA PHE A 122 12.57 5.84 13.54
C PHE A 122 13.33 6.37 12.33
N THR A 123 14.65 6.36 12.42
CA THR A 123 15.53 6.87 11.38
C THR A 123 15.97 5.76 10.43
N PHE A 124 16.34 6.14 9.22
CA PHE A 124 16.85 5.21 8.21
C PHE A 124 18.24 4.65 8.56
N ASN A 125 19.09 5.44 9.23
CA ASN A 125 20.52 5.11 9.44
C ASN A 125 20.93 4.83 10.89
N ASN A 126 20.19 5.34 11.88
CA ASN A 126 20.66 5.39 13.27
C ASN A 126 19.72 4.67 14.25
N GLY A 127 18.73 3.94 13.74
CA GLY A 127 17.71 3.31 14.57
C GLY A 127 16.70 4.30 15.15
N ALA A 128 16.05 3.88 16.24
CA ALA A 128 15.10 4.70 16.99
C ALA A 128 15.83 5.76 17.82
N ILE A 129 15.35 7.00 17.79
CA ILE A 129 15.91 8.13 18.55
C ILE A 129 14.80 8.81 19.37
N PRO A 130 15.05 9.17 20.64
CA PRO A 130 14.13 9.98 21.42
C PRO A 130 14.01 11.41 20.84
N ALA A 131 12.78 11.87 20.64
CA ALA A 131 12.48 13.17 20.04
C ALA A 131 11.38 13.92 20.79
N TYR A 132 11.26 15.22 20.57
CA TYR A 132 10.07 15.97 20.97
C TYR A 132 9.23 16.35 19.76
N SER A 133 7.91 16.41 19.93
CA SER A 133 6.99 17.01 18.97
C SER A 133 6.33 18.23 19.59
N VAL A 134 6.45 19.36 18.91
CA VAL A 134 5.89 20.64 19.33
C VAL A 134 4.66 20.96 18.50
N GLN A 135 3.59 21.38 19.17
CA GLN A 135 2.37 21.87 18.54
C GLN A 135 2.26 23.37 18.74
N MET A 136 1.87 24.09 17.69
CA MET A 136 1.73 25.55 17.72
C MET A 136 0.29 25.96 17.41
N TYR A 137 -0.21 27.01 18.05
CA TYR A 137 -1.58 27.47 17.87
C TYR A 137 -1.69 28.92 17.45
N CYS A 138 -2.61 29.15 16.52
CA CYS A 138 -3.03 30.47 16.12
C CYS A 138 -4.44 30.74 16.67
N GLN A 139 -4.53 31.59 17.70
CA GLN A 139 -5.80 31.95 18.33
C GLN A 139 -6.81 32.61 17.38
N PRO A 140 -6.44 33.59 16.52
CA PRO A 140 -7.40 34.19 15.59
C PRO A 140 -7.93 33.20 14.53
N CYS A 141 -7.07 32.33 14.01
CA CYS A 141 -7.46 31.34 13.00
C CYS A 141 -8.06 30.06 13.62
N LYS A 142 -8.03 29.92 14.95
CA LYS A 142 -8.40 28.69 15.68
C LYS A 142 -7.78 27.43 15.06
N THR A 143 -6.50 27.52 14.68
CA THR A 143 -5.78 26.46 13.97
C THR A 143 -4.61 25.99 14.80
N THR A 144 -4.49 24.66 14.97
CA THR A 144 -3.31 24.02 15.56
C THR A 144 -2.44 23.46 14.45
N TYR A 145 -1.16 23.81 14.45
CA TYR A 145 -0.17 23.37 13.48
C TYR A 145 0.68 22.26 14.09
N HIS A 146 0.83 21.18 13.34
CA HIS A 146 1.73 20.05 13.60
C HIS A 146 2.84 20.01 12.52
N LEU A 147 3.74 19.02 12.60
CA LEU A 147 4.84 18.85 11.65
C LEU A 147 4.36 18.70 10.20
N ASN A 148 3.40 17.79 9.95
CA ASN A 148 2.96 17.43 8.59
C ASN A 148 1.57 17.95 8.21
N TYR A 149 0.79 18.41 9.18
CA TYR A 149 -0.58 18.82 8.98
C TYR A 149 -0.98 19.94 9.94
N LYS A 150 -2.09 20.60 9.64
CA LYS A 150 -2.80 21.50 10.55
C LYS A 150 -4.17 20.92 10.88
N VAL A 151 -4.69 21.32 12.02
CA VAL A 151 -6.04 20.99 12.50
C VAL A 151 -6.87 22.26 12.50
N VAL A 152 -7.98 22.24 11.77
CA VAL A 152 -8.98 23.32 11.70
C VAL A 152 -10.35 22.71 11.96
N GLY A 153 -10.99 23.11 13.07
CA GLY A 153 -12.23 22.45 13.50
C GLY A 153 -12.01 20.96 13.76
N ASN A 154 -12.74 20.11 13.03
CA ASN A 154 -12.62 18.65 13.11
C ASN A 154 -11.82 18.04 11.95
N GLU A 155 -11.13 18.86 11.15
CA GLU A 155 -10.38 18.42 9.99
C GLU A 155 -8.88 18.50 10.22
N ARG A 156 -8.19 17.44 9.84
CA ARG A 156 -6.75 17.37 9.70
C ARG A 156 -6.38 17.53 8.24
N ILE A 157 -5.70 18.64 7.93
CA ILE A 157 -5.32 19.04 6.57
C ILE A 157 -3.80 18.94 6.46
N TYR A 158 -3.31 18.00 5.65
CA TYR A 158 -1.89 17.83 5.39
C TYR A 158 -1.37 18.98 4.52
N TYR A 159 -0.13 19.42 4.79
CA TYR A 159 0.47 20.50 4.02
C TYR A 159 0.81 20.05 2.61
N ASP A 160 0.64 20.96 1.65
CA ASP A 160 1.21 20.82 0.32
C ASP A 160 2.65 21.37 0.36
N TYR A 161 3.60 20.51 0.03
CA TYR A 161 5.02 20.84 0.06
C TYR A 161 5.49 21.02 -1.39
N ALA A 162 5.83 22.26 -1.75
CA ALA A 162 6.34 22.58 -3.08
C ALA A 162 7.61 21.78 -3.45
N SER A 163 8.40 21.37 -2.45
CA SER A 163 9.63 20.59 -2.59
C SER A 163 9.41 19.06 -2.69
N GLY A 164 8.17 18.59 -2.80
CA GLY A 164 7.82 17.16 -2.72
C GLY A 164 7.45 16.73 -1.29
N LEU A 165 7.23 15.43 -1.08
CA LEU A 165 6.77 14.89 0.20
C LEU A 165 7.71 15.22 1.39
N PRO A 166 7.18 15.33 2.62
CA PRO A 166 7.99 15.67 3.78
C PRO A 166 9.08 14.63 4.05
N ASN A 167 10.26 15.08 4.51
CA ASN A 167 11.37 14.18 4.84
C ASN A 167 11.08 13.29 6.06
N VAL A 168 10.19 13.73 6.95
CA VAL A 168 9.78 13.02 8.16
C VAL A 168 8.26 12.97 8.23
N LEU A 169 7.73 11.79 8.53
CA LEU A 169 6.32 11.50 8.61
C LEU A 169 5.91 11.26 10.06
N GLN A 170 4.91 11.99 10.53
CA GLN A 170 4.20 11.70 11.76
C GLN A 170 3.20 10.57 11.47
N VAL A 171 3.58 9.34 11.79
CA VAL A 171 2.77 8.16 11.51
C VAL A 171 1.70 7.94 12.57
N SER A 172 1.96 8.32 13.82
CA SER A 172 0.97 8.37 14.89
C SER A 172 1.31 9.50 15.88
N ASP A 173 0.52 9.65 16.94
CA ASP A 173 0.60 10.83 17.83
C ASP A 173 1.99 11.07 18.43
N HIS A 174 2.74 9.99 18.69
CA HIS A 174 4.06 10.04 19.31
C HIS A 174 5.18 9.46 18.44
N TYR A 175 4.89 9.02 17.22
CA TYR A 175 5.87 8.28 16.42
C TYR A 175 6.09 8.93 15.06
N PHE A 176 7.36 9.04 14.70
CA PHE A 176 7.84 9.69 13.50
C PHE A 176 8.75 8.71 12.74
N VAL A 177 8.70 8.75 11.41
CA VAL A 177 9.44 7.86 10.54
C VAL A 177 10.11 8.67 9.45
N ASP A 178 11.36 8.36 9.13
CA ASP A 178 11.99 8.88 7.93
C ASP A 178 11.19 8.51 6.69
N HIS A 179 10.91 9.46 5.81
CA HIS A 179 10.22 9.15 4.57
C HIS A 179 10.99 8.11 3.73
N LYS A 180 12.32 8.19 3.70
CA LYS A 180 13.16 7.16 3.04
C LYS A 180 12.98 5.76 3.64
N LEU A 181 12.73 5.66 4.95
CA LEU A 181 12.45 4.39 5.61
C LEU A 181 11.05 3.87 5.27
N ALA A 182 10.05 4.75 5.21
CA ALA A 182 8.72 4.40 4.73
C ALA A 182 8.75 3.90 3.27
N ASP A 183 9.51 4.57 2.40
CA ASP A 183 9.74 4.15 1.03
C ASP A 183 10.45 2.80 0.95
N LEU A 184 11.47 2.57 1.79
CA LEU A 184 12.14 1.28 1.87
C LEU A 184 11.14 0.16 2.20
N TRP A 185 10.29 0.35 3.22
CA TRP A 185 9.27 -0.64 3.57
C TRP A 185 8.28 -0.87 2.44
N LYS A 186 7.79 0.20 1.79
CA LYS A 186 6.91 0.11 0.62
C LYS A 186 7.57 -0.68 -0.53
N MET A 187 8.85 -0.45 -0.79
CA MET A 187 9.61 -1.18 -1.81
C MET A 187 9.84 -2.64 -1.41
N MET A 188 10.18 -2.94 -0.16
CA MET A 188 10.31 -4.34 0.31
C MET A 188 8.99 -5.11 0.19
N MET A 189 7.86 -4.47 0.48
CA MET A 189 6.53 -5.03 0.24
C MET A 189 6.32 -5.33 -1.25
N HIS A 190 6.65 -4.39 -2.14
CA HIS A 190 6.46 -4.55 -3.59
C HIS A 190 7.38 -5.60 -4.21
N THR A 191 8.70 -5.50 -3.98
CA THR A 191 9.72 -6.29 -4.69
C THR A 191 9.88 -7.69 -4.13
N SER A 192 9.73 -7.82 -2.82
CA SER A 192 10.06 -9.06 -2.09
C SER A 192 8.89 -9.58 -1.28
N CYS A 193 7.70 -8.97 -1.41
CA CYS A 193 6.47 -9.42 -0.75
C CYS A 193 6.66 -9.54 0.78
N VAL A 194 7.46 -8.65 1.37
CA VAL A 194 7.75 -8.65 2.80
C VAL A 194 6.54 -8.08 3.55
N SER A 195 6.03 -8.81 4.54
CA SER A 195 4.92 -8.32 5.37
C SER A 195 5.31 -7.12 6.22
N ALA A 196 4.35 -6.29 6.63
CA ALA A 196 4.60 -5.16 7.55
C ALA A 196 5.24 -5.61 8.87
N THR A 197 4.86 -6.77 9.41
CA THR A 197 5.48 -7.38 10.59
C THR A 197 6.94 -7.73 10.34
N SER A 198 7.24 -8.29 9.17
CA SER A 198 8.61 -8.61 8.77
C SER A 198 9.46 -7.35 8.56
N CYS A 199 8.90 -6.29 7.94
CA CYS A 199 9.56 -4.99 7.82
C CYS A 199 9.94 -4.41 9.18
N ALA A 200 9.00 -4.41 10.13
CA ALA A 200 9.23 -3.97 11.51
C ALA A 200 10.33 -4.81 12.19
N ARG A 201 10.25 -6.15 12.07
CA ARG A 201 11.24 -7.07 12.63
C ARG A 201 12.64 -6.86 12.04
N ILE A 202 12.75 -6.71 10.72
CA ILE A 202 14.04 -6.46 10.05
C ILE A 202 14.66 -5.17 10.57
N TYR A 203 13.86 -4.11 10.71
CA TYR A 203 14.33 -2.84 11.28
C TYR A 203 14.87 -3.02 12.70
N ASN A 204 14.10 -3.65 13.59
CA ASN A 204 14.51 -3.84 14.99
C ASN A 204 15.73 -4.77 15.14
N LEU A 205 15.92 -5.73 14.21
CA LEU A 205 17.12 -6.58 14.19
C LEU A 205 18.36 -5.83 13.72
N LEU A 206 18.22 -4.94 12.75
CA LEU A 206 19.32 -4.09 12.27
C LEU A 206 19.69 -3.00 13.27
N PHE A 207 18.70 -2.50 14.01
CA PHE A 207 18.83 -1.43 14.99
C PHE A 207 18.30 -1.87 16.34
N PRO A 208 19.03 -2.73 17.07
CA PRO A 208 18.61 -3.15 18.40
C PRO A 208 18.49 -1.91 19.31
N PRO A 209 17.54 -1.93 20.28
CA PRO A 209 17.34 -0.81 21.19
C PRO A 209 18.66 -0.41 21.86
N SER A 210 19.06 0.84 21.67
CA SER A 210 20.21 1.38 22.37
C SER A 210 19.86 1.57 23.85
N ASN A 211 20.86 1.38 24.74
CA ASN A 211 20.75 1.78 26.15
C ASN A 211 20.64 3.31 26.35
N THR A 212 20.44 4.08 25.27
CA THR A 212 20.44 5.55 25.29
C THR A 212 19.05 6.15 25.49
N PHE A 213 17.98 5.36 25.41
CA PHE A 213 16.65 5.82 25.78
C PHE A 213 16.55 6.04 27.29
N PRO A 214 16.05 7.22 27.74
CA PRO A 214 15.78 7.44 29.16
C PRO A 214 14.78 6.38 29.69
N PRO A 215 14.89 5.94 30.97
CA PRO A 215 14.06 4.85 31.52
C PRO A 215 12.53 5.04 31.42
N HIS A 216 12.06 6.27 31.19
CA HIS A 216 10.64 6.62 31.08
C HIS A 216 10.20 6.94 29.65
N TRP A 217 11.01 6.57 28.65
CA TRP A 217 10.68 6.70 27.25
C TRP A 217 10.02 5.42 26.77
N PHE A 218 8.94 5.55 25.98
CA PHE A 218 8.14 4.41 25.54
C PHE A 218 8.45 4.04 24.08
N GLY A 219 8.08 2.83 23.66
CA GLY A 219 7.91 2.48 22.24
C GLY A 219 9.17 2.56 21.39
N VAL A 220 10.27 1.96 21.83
CA VAL A 220 11.55 2.02 21.10
C VAL A 220 11.58 1.12 19.87
N ASP A 221 10.70 0.13 19.80
CA ASP A 221 10.61 -0.82 18.68
C ASP A 221 9.62 -0.35 17.62
N VAL A 222 9.95 -0.59 16.37
CA VAL A 222 8.99 -0.52 15.27
C VAL A 222 8.03 -1.69 15.41
N VAL A 223 6.72 -1.40 15.34
CA VAL A 223 5.67 -2.42 15.25
C VAL A 223 4.99 -2.35 13.89
N MET A 224 4.22 -3.39 13.56
CA MET A 224 3.52 -3.52 12.29
C MET A 224 2.66 -2.27 11.96
N ASP A 225 2.00 -1.69 12.96
CA ASP A 225 1.13 -0.52 12.78
C ASP A 225 1.91 0.72 12.32
N HIS A 226 3.15 0.92 12.79
CA HIS A 226 3.99 2.03 12.32
C HIS A 226 4.32 1.90 10.83
N VAL A 227 4.56 0.66 10.36
CA VAL A 227 4.84 0.38 8.96
C VAL A 227 3.59 0.59 8.10
N TRP A 228 2.43 0.12 8.55
CA TRP A 228 1.16 0.34 7.85
C TRP A 228 0.77 1.82 7.79
N ASP A 229 0.89 2.55 8.90
CA ASP A 229 0.58 3.97 8.94
C ASP A 229 1.52 4.76 8.02
N ALA A 230 2.81 4.44 8.03
CA ALA A 230 3.78 5.03 7.09
C ALA A 230 3.39 4.76 5.63
N PHE A 231 3.11 3.50 5.29
CA PHE A 231 2.68 3.09 3.95
C PHE A 231 1.42 3.83 3.49
N ILE A 232 0.37 3.84 4.31
CA ILE A 232 -0.91 4.47 3.99
C ILE A 232 -0.75 5.98 3.80
N ILE A 233 -0.05 6.65 4.72
CA ILE A 233 0.15 8.10 4.67
C ILE A 233 0.95 8.48 3.43
N VAL A 234 2.08 7.82 3.15
CA VAL A 234 2.89 8.09 1.95
C VAL A 234 2.05 7.90 0.69
N SER A 235 1.40 6.74 0.54
CA SER A 235 0.58 6.43 -0.63
C SER A 235 -0.57 7.44 -0.85
N LEU A 236 -1.26 7.87 0.21
CA LEU A 236 -2.30 8.88 0.10
C LEU A 236 -1.77 10.27 -0.25
N LEU A 237 -0.61 10.65 0.31
CA LEU A 237 0.03 11.92 -0.01
C LEU A 237 0.55 11.92 -1.46
N GLU A 238 1.10 10.81 -1.95
CA GLU A 238 1.49 10.64 -3.35
C GLU A 238 0.29 10.80 -4.29
N ASP A 239 -0.82 10.09 -4.03
CA ASP A 239 -2.06 10.18 -4.82
C ASP A 239 -2.63 11.61 -4.83
N CYS A 240 -2.70 12.26 -3.66
CA CYS A 240 -3.19 13.62 -3.56
C CYS A 240 -2.30 14.59 -4.35
N ARG A 241 -0.97 14.47 -4.23
CA ARG A 241 -0.01 15.31 -4.95
C ARG A 241 -0.11 15.12 -6.47
N GLN A 242 -0.19 13.89 -6.95
CA GLN A 242 -0.36 13.59 -8.38
C GLN A 242 -1.61 14.27 -8.96
N ARG A 243 -2.67 14.38 -8.16
CA ARG A 243 -3.92 15.03 -8.54
C ARG A 243 -3.97 16.53 -8.23
N GLN A 244 -2.93 17.10 -7.60
CA GLN A 244 -2.90 18.49 -7.12
C GLN A 244 -4.00 18.81 -6.08
N PHE A 245 -4.25 17.88 -5.15
CA PHE A 245 -5.13 18.05 -4.00
C PHE A 245 -4.36 17.94 -2.69
N SER A 246 -4.92 18.48 -1.61
CA SER A 246 -4.44 18.22 -0.25
C SER A 246 -5.16 17.01 0.35
N LEU A 247 -4.44 16.21 1.15
CA LEU A 247 -5.05 15.15 1.94
C LEU A 247 -5.78 15.78 3.14
N ILE A 248 -7.09 15.54 3.21
CA ILE A 248 -7.96 15.99 4.29
C ILE A 248 -8.61 14.76 4.92
N ILE A 249 -8.48 14.61 6.24
CA ILE A 249 -9.08 13.52 7.01
C ILE A 249 -9.67 14.04 8.32
N ALA A 250 -10.50 13.24 8.99
CA ALA A 250 -11.03 13.60 10.30
C ALA A 250 -9.92 13.65 11.36
N GLN A 251 -10.01 14.64 12.26
CA GLN A 251 -9.06 14.79 13.36
C GLN A 251 -9.29 13.74 14.47
N HIS A 252 -10.54 13.45 14.78
CA HIS A 252 -10.93 12.48 15.80
C HIS A 252 -11.13 11.07 15.22
N GLY A 253 -11.11 10.06 16.11
CA GLY A 253 -11.27 8.65 15.76
C GLY A 253 -9.99 7.83 15.96
N ASN A 254 -10.15 6.51 15.91
CA ASN A 254 -9.06 5.56 16.09
C ASN A 254 -8.03 5.72 14.96
N GLN A 255 -6.75 5.67 15.32
CA GLN A 255 -5.63 5.79 14.37
C GLN A 255 -5.78 4.82 13.18
N ASN A 256 -6.08 3.55 13.48
CA ASN A 256 -6.20 2.46 12.51
C ASN A 256 -7.36 2.60 11.50
N GLU A 257 -8.33 3.49 11.78
CA GLU A 257 -9.53 3.78 10.97
C GLU A 257 -9.50 5.19 10.36
N ARG A 258 -8.63 6.08 10.84
CA ARG A 258 -8.64 7.51 10.50
C ARG A 258 -8.51 7.79 8.99
N PHE A 259 -7.73 6.96 8.30
CA PHE A 259 -7.49 7.09 6.86
C PHE A 259 -8.48 6.30 6.00
N LEU A 260 -9.37 5.50 6.61
CA LEU A 260 -10.29 4.62 5.89
C LEU A 260 -11.15 5.38 4.87
N PRO A 261 -11.75 6.56 5.17
CA PRO A 261 -12.53 7.30 4.18
C PRO A 261 -11.69 7.76 2.98
N ALA A 262 -10.44 8.18 3.20
CA ALA A 262 -9.53 8.58 2.13
C ALA A 262 -9.11 7.39 1.26
N MET A 263 -8.90 6.22 1.87
CA MET A 263 -8.64 4.96 1.16
C MET A 263 -9.84 4.53 0.32
N VAL A 264 -11.07 4.56 0.87
CA VAL A 264 -12.30 4.28 0.12
C VAL A 264 -12.41 5.19 -1.10
N ALA A 265 -12.23 6.49 -0.91
CA ALA A 265 -12.29 7.45 -2.01
C ALA A 265 -11.22 7.17 -3.08
N ARG A 266 -10.00 6.78 -2.68
CA ARG A 266 -8.95 6.37 -3.63
C ARG A 266 -9.31 5.08 -4.37
N ASN A 267 -9.76 4.04 -3.67
CA ASN A 267 -10.11 2.75 -4.29
C ASN A 267 -11.25 2.92 -5.30
N GLN A 268 -12.26 3.73 -4.98
CA GLN A 268 -13.33 4.06 -5.92
C GLN A 268 -12.79 4.75 -7.19
N ARG A 269 -11.84 5.70 -7.04
CA ARG A 269 -11.19 6.33 -8.19
C ARG A 269 -10.38 5.32 -9.01
N MET A 270 -9.62 4.44 -8.37
CA MET A 270 -8.83 3.41 -9.06
C MET A 270 -9.74 2.45 -9.84
N ARG A 271 -10.86 2.03 -9.25
CA ARG A 271 -11.86 1.23 -9.96
C ARG A 271 -12.48 1.97 -11.14
N MET A 272 -12.80 3.25 -10.98
CA MET A 272 -13.47 4.05 -12.03
C MET A 272 -12.53 4.49 -13.16
N TYR A 273 -11.28 4.84 -12.86
CA TYR A 273 -10.33 5.48 -13.77
C TYR A 273 -9.09 4.63 -14.07
N GLY A 274 -8.93 3.48 -13.40
CA GLY A 274 -7.76 2.63 -13.52
C GLY A 274 -6.52 3.26 -12.89
N GLN A 275 -5.39 2.56 -13.05
CA GLN A 275 -4.08 3.06 -12.63
C GLN A 275 -3.64 4.24 -13.50
N PRO A 276 -3.09 5.32 -12.91
CA PRO A 276 -2.53 6.45 -13.66
C PRO A 276 -1.53 5.97 -14.71
N ASP A 277 -1.62 6.53 -15.92
CA ASP A 277 -0.76 6.24 -17.08
C ASP A 277 -0.77 4.79 -17.61
N ALA A 278 -1.41 3.84 -16.92
CA ALA A 278 -1.52 2.45 -17.36
C ALA A 278 -2.79 2.20 -18.16
N ARG A 279 -3.93 2.76 -17.75
CA ARG A 279 -5.23 2.49 -18.41
C ARG A 279 -5.22 2.85 -19.90
N ARG A 280 -4.53 3.93 -20.26
CA ARG A 280 -4.40 4.43 -21.64
C ARG A 280 -3.05 4.11 -22.25
N HIS A 281 -2.28 3.24 -21.62
CA HIS A 281 -0.93 2.91 -22.07
C HIS A 281 -0.96 2.28 -23.46
N PHE A 282 0.01 2.67 -24.29
CA PHE A 282 0.46 1.87 -25.41
C PHE A 282 1.97 1.96 -25.56
N CYS A 283 2.58 0.94 -26.14
CA CYS A 283 3.97 0.91 -26.55
C CYS A 283 4.13 -0.11 -27.68
N ARG A 284 5.32 -0.21 -28.26
CA ARG A 284 5.60 -1.16 -29.35
C ARG A 284 5.47 -2.63 -28.98
N GLN A 285 5.43 -2.95 -27.69
CA GLN A 285 5.28 -4.34 -27.21
C GLN A 285 3.82 -4.76 -27.06
N CYS A 286 2.91 -3.81 -26.79
CA CYS A 286 1.47 -4.10 -26.68
C CYS A 286 0.64 -3.57 -27.84
N THR A 287 1.23 -2.78 -28.72
CA THR A 287 0.58 -2.23 -29.91
C THR A 287 1.49 -2.35 -31.11
N ARG A 288 1.00 -3.03 -32.15
CA ARG A 288 1.65 -3.09 -33.46
C ARG A 288 1.06 -2.01 -34.36
N PHE A 289 1.92 -1.27 -35.03
CA PHE A 289 1.52 -0.22 -35.96
C PHE A 289 1.89 -0.63 -37.38
N TYR A 290 0.96 -0.48 -38.31
CA TYR A 290 1.14 -0.75 -39.74
C TYR A 290 1.25 0.55 -40.52
N GLN A 291 2.01 0.53 -41.60
CA GLN A 291 2.01 1.64 -42.55
C GLN A 291 0.76 1.57 -43.41
N GLY A 292 -0.05 2.63 -43.38
CA GLY A 292 -1.16 2.79 -44.31
C GLY A 292 -0.65 3.07 -45.73
N PRO A 293 -1.54 3.03 -46.74
CA PRO A 293 -1.21 3.25 -48.16
C PRO A 293 -0.47 4.56 -48.46
N ASN A 294 -0.54 5.55 -47.56
CA ASN A 294 0.06 6.87 -47.72
C ASN A 294 1.28 7.13 -46.79
N HIS A 295 1.91 6.07 -46.24
CA HIS A 295 3.00 6.16 -45.24
C HIS A 295 2.63 6.90 -43.93
N ILE A 296 1.34 7.11 -43.69
CA ILE A 296 0.80 7.54 -42.40
C ILE A 296 0.53 6.27 -41.58
N LEU A 297 0.86 6.28 -40.28
CA LEU A 297 0.55 5.18 -39.35
C LEU A 297 -0.97 5.15 -39.08
N ASP A 298 -1.75 4.63 -40.04
CA ASP A 298 -3.21 4.70 -40.01
C ASP A 298 -3.87 3.47 -39.38
N GLN A 299 -3.16 2.35 -39.25
CA GLN A 299 -3.72 1.10 -38.71
C GLN A 299 -2.85 0.57 -37.56
N PHE A 300 -3.51 0.15 -36.48
CA PHE A 300 -2.84 -0.45 -35.33
C PHE A 300 -3.63 -1.64 -34.80
N VAL A 301 -2.91 -2.57 -34.18
CA VAL A 301 -3.47 -3.68 -33.42
C VAL A 301 -3.00 -3.55 -31.99
N PHE A 302 -3.97 -3.38 -31.08
CA PHE A 302 -3.74 -3.32 -29.63
C PHE A 302 -4.33 -4.56 -28.97
N VAL A 303 -3.56 -5.23 -28.11
CA VAL A 303 -3.98 -6.45 -27.42
C VAL A 303 -4.05 -6.22 -25.92
N ALA A 304 -5.12 -6.75 -25.30
CA ALA A 304 -5.22 -6.91 -23.86
C ALA A 304 -5.24 -8.41 -23.50
N VAL A 305 -4.65 -8.76 -22.38
CA VAL A 305 -4.63 -10.11 -21.81
C VAL A 305 -5.37 -10.07 -20.48
N ILE A 306 -6.23 -11.05 -20.23
CA ILE A 306 -6.99 -11.18 -18.99
C ILE A 306 -6.83 -12.58 -18.42
N ASP A 307 -6.61 -12.66 -17.11
CA ASP A 307 -6.52 -13.91 -16.36
C ASP A 307 -6.72 -13.66 -14.85
N GLY A 308 -7.22 -14.68 -14.16
CA GLY A 308 -7.52 -14.66 -12.74
C GLY A 308 -6.42 -15.27 -11.87
N VAL A 309 -6.16 -14.69 -10.70
CA VAL A 309 -5.22 -15.24 -9.71
C VAL A 309 -5.85 -15.40 -8.33
N SER A 310 -5.51 -16.50 -7.67
CA SER A 310 -6.03 -16.86 -6.33
C SER A 310 -5.39 -16.05 -5.18
N VAL A 311 -5.45 -14.72 -5.27
CA VAL A 311 -5.21 -13.82 -4.14
C VAL A 311 -6.58 -13.48 -3.55
N SER A 312 -6.78 -13.71 -2.26
CA SER A 312 -8.13 -13.60 -1.70
C SER A 312 -8.17 -13.00 -0.32
N ARG A 313 -9.35 -12.50 0.04
CA ARG A 313 -9.68 -11.99 1.37
C ARG A 313 -10.96 -12.63 1.90
N PRO A 314 -11.19 -12.59 3.22
CA PRO A 314 -12.44 -13.05 3.81
C PRO A 314 -13.66 -12.35 3.19
N CYS A 315 -14.69 -13.13 2.90
CA CYS A 315 -15.98 -12.65 2.39
C CYS A 315 -17.13 -13.46 3.01
N CYS A 316 -18.36 -12.97 2.81
CA CYS A 316 -19.55 -13.68 3.24
C CYS A 316 -19.66 -15.03 2.53
N SER A 317 -20.01 -16.08 3.27
CA SER A 317 -20.19 -17.44 2.73
C SER A 317 -21.41 -17.65 1.84
N VAL A 318 -22.20 -16.60 1.61
CA VAL A 318 -23.27 -16.62 0.60
C VAL A 318 -22.66 -16.29 -0.75
N HIS A 319 -22.90 -17.14 -1.74
CA HIS A 319 -22.36 -17.00 -3.09
C HIS A 319 -22.68 -15.63 -3.69
N ASN A 320 -21.67 -14.96 -4.26
CA ASN A 320 -21.76 -13.59 -4.81
C ASN A 320 -22.32 -12.53 -3.86
N CYS A 321 -22.16 -12.70 -2.54
CA CYS A 321 -22.48 -11.65 -1.58
C CYS A 321 -21.31 -10.66 -1.44
N PHE A 322 -21.54 -9.40 -1.79
CA PHE A 322 -20.56 -8.31 -1.72
C PHE A 322 -20.52 -7.58 -0.36
N ASN A 323 -21.47 -7.88 0.54
CA ASN A 323 -21.55 -7.22 1.84
C ASN A 323 -20.33 -7.56 2.72
N GLU A 324 -19.82 -6.55 3.41
CA GLU A 324 -18.66 -6.69 4.29
C GLU A 324 -18.98 -7.55 5.53
N LEU A 325 -17.97 -8.30 5.98
CA LEU A 325 -18.00 -8.97 7.27
C LEU A 325 -17.74 -7.97 8.39
N ARG A 326 -18.37 -8.16 9.57
CA ARG A 326 -18.11 -7.31 10.74
C ARG A 326 -16.68 -7.50 11.25
N THR A 327 -16.26 -8.76 11.33
CA THR A 327 -14.89 -9.17 11.60
C THR A 327 -14.40 -10.10 10.50
N PRO A 328 -13.09 -10.12 10.19
CA PRO A 328 -12.52 -11.10 9.25
C PRO A 328 -12.71 -12.57 9.67
N GLN A 329 -13.19 -12.84 10.89
CA GLN A 329 -13.42 -14.19 11.42
C GLN A 329 -14.86 -14.68 11.20
N ASP A 330 -15.81 -13.77 10.93
CA ASP A 330 -17.23 -14.11 10.72
C ASP A 330 -17.39 -14.95 9.43
N ARG A 331 -18.38 -15.87 9.40
CA ARG A 331 -18.75 -16.61 8.17
C ARG A 331 -19.73 -15.82 7.31
N PHE A 332 -20.63 -15.08 7.95
CA PHE A 332 -21.69 -14.34 7.29
C PHE A 332 -21.63 -12.84 7.60
N CYS A 333 -22.03 -12.02 6.63
CA CYS A 333 -22.21 -10.60 6.83
C CYS A 333 -23.44 -10.32 7.71
N PHE A 334 -23.64 -9.08 8.14
CA PHE A 334 -24.77 -8.70 9.00
C PHE A 334 -26.13 -9.08 8.39
N ALA A 335 -26.32 -8.90 7.08
CA ALA A 335 -27.56 -9.25 6.37
C ALA A 335 -27.85 -10.76 6.34
N HIS A 336 -26.82 -11.60 6.48
CA HIS A 336 -26.92 -13.06 6.44
C HIS A 336 -26.67 -13.70 7.81
N LEU A 337 -26.75 -12.93 8.89
CA LEU A 337 -26.48 -13.41 10.25
C LEU A 337 -27.44 -14.53 10.68
N SER A 338 -28.66 -14.56 10.12
CA SER A 338 -29.62 -15.64 10.33
C SER A 338 -29.15 -17.01 9.83
N LEU A 339 -28.10 -17.07 9.00
CA LEU A 339 -27.50 -18.34 8.58
C LEU A 339 -26.54 -18.91 9.62
N GLU A 340 -26.07 -18.12 10.60
CA GLU A 340 -25.25 -18.64 11.71
C GLU A 340 -26.02 -19.62 12.59
N ILE A 341 -27.36 -19.50 12.66
CA ILE A 341 -28.21 -20.41 13.44
C ILE A 341 -28.63 -21.66 12.66
N GLN A 342 -28.21 -21.80 11.40
CA GLN A 342 -28.48 -22.97 10.56
C GLN A 342 -27.25 -23.88 10.49
N CYS A 343 -27.48 -25.19 10.39
CA CYS A 343 -26.42 -26.18 10.27
C CYS A 343 -25.49 -25.86 9.09
N ALA A 344 -24.19 -25.85 9.35
CA ALA A 344 -23.16 -25.54 8.35
C ALA A 344 -23.04 -26.57 7.21
N VAL A 345 -23.72 -27.71 7.29
CA VAL A 345 -23.73 -28.73 6.23
C VAL A 345 -24.59 -28.25 5.07
N ILE A 346 -24.01 -28.22 3.87
CA ILE A 346 -24.69 -27.71 2.67
C ILE A 346 -25.93 -28.58 2.39
N GLY A 347 -27.09 -27.92 2.27
CA GLY A 347 -28.39 -28.59 2.05
C GLY A 347 -29.14 -28.95 3.34
N CYS A 348 -28.60 -28.65 4.53
CA CYS A 348 -29.27 -28.86 5.80
C CYS A 348 -29.85 -27.54 6.36
N SER A 349 -31.16 -27.50 6.61
CA SER A 349 -31.83 -26.32 7.20
C SER A 349 -32.12 -26.44 8.70
N ASN A 350 -31.66 -27.52 9.33
CA ASN A 350 -31.89 -27.74 10.77
C ASN A 350 -31.09 -26.72 11.61
N PRO A 351 -31.62 -26.29 12.77
CA PRO A 351 -30.93 -25.35 13.64
C PRO A 351 -29.66 -25.94 14.25
N VAL A 352 -28.67 -25.09 14.49
CA VAL A 352 -27.43 -25.47 15.18
C VAL A 352 -27.67 -25.80 16.65
N ARG A 353 -26.83 -26.67 17.20
CA ARG A 353 -26.73 -26.88 18.64
C ARG A 353 -25.93 -25.74 19.28
N THR A 354 -26.34 -25.32 20.48
CA THR A 354 -25.61 -24.29 21.25
C THR A 354 -24.12 -24.65 21.37
N GLY A 355 -23.24 -23.75 20.94
CA GLY A 355 -21.78 -23.93 20.96
C GLY A 355 -21.21 -24.81 19.84
N SER A 356 -21.99 -25.12 18.80
CA SER A 356 -21.58 -25.93 17.64
C SER A 356 -22.07 -25.30 16.34
N LEU A 357 -21.45 -25.65 15.22
CA LEU A 357 -21.82 -25.24 13.87
C LEU A 357 -22.79 -26.22 13.19
N THR A 358 -23.18 -27.30 13.87
CA THR A 358 -24.00 -28.38 13.31
C THR A 358 -25.27 -28.65 14.12
N CYS A 359 -26.24 -29.28 13.46
CA CYS A 359 -27.45 -29.78 14.11
C CYS A 359 -27.17 -31.14 14.79
N ARG A 360 -28.16 -31.70 15.49
CA ARG A 360 -28.06 -32.98 16.23
C ARG A 360 -27.91 -34.24 15.35
N ASN A 361 -27.60 -34.10 14.07
CA ASN A 361 -27.35 -35.24 13.20
C ASN A 361 -25.93 -35.77 13.50
N PRO A 362 -25.77 -37.03 13.95
CA PRO A 362 -24.47 -37.59 14.30
C PRO A 362 -23.42 -37.47 13.18
N ASN A 363 -23.84 -37.57 11.91
CA ASN A 363 -22.94 -37.44 10.77
C ASN A 363 -22.43 -36.00 10.59
N HIS A 364 -23.25 -35.00 10.93
CA HIS A 364 -22.86 -33.59 10.84
C HIS A 364 -21.92 -33.22 11.99
N GLU A 365 -22.25 -33.67 13.21
CA GLU A 365 -21.39 -33.48 14.38
C GLU A 365 -20.02 -34.13 14.17
N ALA A 366 -19.98 -35.36 13.64
CA ALA A 366 -18.74 -36.03 13.28
C ALA A 366 -17.91 -35.24 12.25
N ALA A 367 -18.57 -34.62 11.26
CA ALA A 367 -17.90 -33.78 10.27
C ALA A 367 -17.28 -32.51 10.89
N GLU A 368 -17.96 -31.87 11.85
CA GLU A 368 -17.43 -30.71 12.58
C GLU A 368 -16.25 -31.09 13.48
N VAL A 369 -16.34 -32.22 14.18
CA VAL A 369 -15.24 -32.76 15.00
C VAL A 369 -14.03 -33.05 14.12
N GLN A 370 -14.23 -33.73 12.99
CA GLN A 370 -13.14 -34.03 12.05
C GLN A 370 -12.49 -32.75 11.51
N HIS A 371 -13.29 -31.74 11.16
CA HIS A 371 -12.78 -30.44 10.72
C HIS A 371 -11.95 -29.75 11.81
N THR A 372 -12.40 -29.80 13.07
CA THR A 372 -11.69 -29.20 14.21
C THR A 372 -10.34 -29.89 14.43
N VAL A 373 -10.32 -31.23 14.41
CA VAL A 373 -9.09 -32.03 14.53
C VAL A 373 -8.12 -31.76 13.37
N GLN A 374 -8.62 -31.70 12.13
CA GLN A 374 -7.81 -31.35 10.96
C GLN A 374 -7.23 -29.93 11.06
N GLY A 375 -8.01 -28.98 11.59
CA GLY A 375 -7.54 -27.62 11.85
C GLY A 375 -6.36 -27.60 12.82
N GLN A 376 -6.42 -28.39 13.90
CA GLN A 376 -5.36 -28.51 14.90
C GLN A 376 -4.13 -29.27 14.38
N SER A 377 -4.33 -30.36 13.61
CA SER A 377 -3.23 -31.17 13.08
C SER A 377 -2.51 -30.52 11.90
N ARG A 378 -3.17 -29.63 11.13
CA ARG A 378 -2.53 -28.88 10.04
C ARG A 378 -1.43 -27.94 10.54
N PHE A 379 -1.59 -27.33 11.72
CA PHE A 379 -0.53 -26.52 12.33
C PHE A 379 0.68 -27.38 12.72
N GLN A 380 0.44 -28.56 13.31
CA GLN A 380 1.50 -29.52 13.66
C GLN A 380 2.22 -30.05 12.40
N LEU A 381 1.49 -30.38 11.34
CA LEU A 381 2.06 -30.85 10.07
C LEU A 381 2.84 -29.75 9.33
N GLN A 382 2.40 -28.49 9.40
CA GLN A 382 3.16 -27.35 8.84
C GLN A 382 4.45 -27.07 9.64
N GLU A 383 4.42 -27.20 10.96
CA GLU A 383 5.62 -27.15 11.80
C GLU A 383 6.58 -28.30 11.46
N TRP A 384 6.08 -29.52 11.26
CA TRP A 384 6.90 -30.67 10.87
C TRP A 384 7.49 -30.53 9.47
N LEU A 385 6.75 -29.97 8.50
CA LEU A 385 7.26 -29.66 7.16
C LEU A 385 8.33 -28.56 7.20
N ALA A 386 8.16 -27.54 8.04
CA ALA A 386 9.18 -26.51 8.26
C ALA A 386 10.44 -27.10 8.91
N HIS A 387 10.27 -28.00 9.88
CA HIS A 387 11.38 -28.75 10.51
C HIS A 387 12.08 -29.70 9.53
N ALA A 388 11.32 -30.42 8.71
CA ALA A 388 11.86 -31.35 7.71
C ALA A 388 12.59 -30.61 6.59
N ARG A 389 12.10 -29.44 6.14
CA ARG A 389 12.80 -28.58 5.17
C ARG A 389 14.09 -27.99 5.76
N ALA A 390 14.10 -27.65 7.04
CA ALA A 390 15.33 -27.22 7.74
C ALA A 390 16.36 -28.36 7.91
N ILE A 391 15.93 -29.63 7.87
CA ILE A 391 16.80 -30.82 7.96
C ILE A 391 17.25 -31.28 6.55
N HIS A 392 16.40 -31.16 5.53
CA HIS A 392 16.71 -31.57 4.15
C HIS A 392 17.71 -30.65 3.42
N ASP A 393 17.96 -29.42 3.89
CA ASP A 393 19.05 -28.57 3.41
C ASP A 393 20.45 -29.04 3.89
N ALA A 394 20.56 -30.12 4.67
CA ALA A 394 21.82 -30.67 5.17
C ALA A 394 22.19 -32.07 4.65
N SER A 395 21.33 -32.75 3.89
CA SER A 395 21.67 -34.04 3.28
C SER A 395 20.68 -34.39 2.16
N GLY A 396 21.18 -34.39 0.93
CA GLY A 396 20.44 -34.90 -0.22
C GLY A 396 20.41 -36.42 -0.24
N GLU A 397 19.22 -36.99 -0.40
CA GLU A 397 18.96 -38.23 -1.13
C GLU A 397 17.44 -38.46 -1.22
N ASP A 398 16.96 -38.68 -2.44
CA ASP A 398 15.56 -38.94 -2.79
C ASP A 398 15.13 -40.34 -2.37
N SER A 399 13.95 -40.45 -1.77
CA SER A 399 13.19 -41.72 -1.74
C SER A 399 11.69 -41.47 -1.72
N GLU A 400 10.99 -42.01 -2.72
CA GLU A 400 9.54 -42.01 -2.86
C GLU A 400 8.86 -42.95 -1.84
N PRO A 401 7.69 -42.59 -1.26
CA PRO A 401 6.86 -43.55 -0.55
C PRO A 401 5.73 -44.12 -1.42
N ALA A 402 5.63 -45.45 -1.38
CA ALA A 402 4.64 -46.29 -2.04
C ALA A 402 3.19 -46.00 -1.62
N GLN A 403 2.29 -46.06 -2.61
CA GLN A 403 0.84 -46.04 -2.43
C GLN A 403 0.33 -47.43 -2.01
N ASN A 404 -0.32 -47.54 -0.86
CA ASN A 404 -1.26 -48.62 -0.58
C ASN A 404 -2.34 -48.13 0.39
N GLY A 405 -3.59 -48.16 -0.05
CA GLY A 405 -4.75 -47.79 0.76
C GLY A 405 -6.00 -47.57 -0.08
N THR A 406 -6.66 -48.65 -0.46
CA THR A 406 -8.00 -48.66 -1.06
C THR A 406 -9.02 -48.16 -0.02
N ALA A 407 -9.51 -46.92 -0.18
CA ALA A 407 -10.57 -46.36 0.68
C ALA A 407 -11.93 -46.37 -0.03
N GLN A 408 -12.90 -47.02 0.61
CA GLN A 408 -14.31 -47.03 0.22
C GLN A 408 -14.90 -45.61 0.17
N TRP A 409 -15.64 -45.33 -0.89
CA TRP A 409 -16.27 -44.05 -1.19
C TRP A 409 -17.51 -43.80 -0.31
N HIS A 410 -17.33 -43.28 0.90
CA HIS A 410 -18.44 -42.67 1.64
C HIS A 410 -18.80 -41.31 1.00
N GLN A 411 -20.11 -41.05 0.82
CA GLN A 411 -20.62 -39.77 0.33
C GLN A 411 -20.01 -38.62 1.14
N ARG A 412 -19.18 -37.81 0.49
CA ARG A 412 -18.40 -36.75 1.13
C ARG A 412 -19.35 -35.62 1.54
N ILE A 413 -19.69 -35.54 2.82
CA ILE A 413 -20.50 -34.45 3.38
C ILE A 413 -19.78 -33.13 3.09
N ARG A 414 -20.45 -32.22 2.40
CA ARG A 414 -19.93 -30.87 2.14
C ARG A 414 -20.46 -29.92 3.20
N ALA A 415 -19.58 -29.17 3.84
CA ALA A 415 -19.94 -28.24 4.91
C ALA A 415 -19.09 -26.95 4.84
N GLN A 416 -19.67 -25.85 5.31
CA GLN A 416 -19.05 -24.53 5.40
C GLN A 416 -18.77 -24.17 6.88
N PHE A 417 -17.83 -24.88 7.49
CA PHE A 417 -17.43 -24.66 8.89
C PHE A 417 -16.56 -23.41 9.07
N GLY A 418 -15.74 -23.09 8.07
CA GLY A 418 -14.91 -21.88 8.05
C GLY A 418 -15.63 -20.70 7.39
N ARG A 419 -14.99 -19.54 7.46
CA ARG A 419 -15.33 -18.38 6.61
C ARG A 419 -14.99 -18.67 5.14
N SER A 420 -15.68 -17.98 4.24
CA SER A 420 -15.35 -18.00 2.81
C SER A 420 -14.33 -16.93 2.44
N TYR A 421 -13.74 -17.10 1.27
CA TYR A 421 -12.80 -16.15 0.68
C TYR A 421 -13.29 -15.79 -0.72
N THR A 422 -12.90 -14.62 -1.20
CA THR A 422 -13.07 -14.24 -2.61
C THR A 422 -12.43 -15.28 -3.51
N HIS A 423 -13.00 -15.49 -4.70
CA HIS A 423 -12.57 -16.53 -5.63
C HIS A 423 -11.20 -16.21 -6.23
N CYS A 424 -11.10 -15.08 -6.93
CA CYS A 424 -9.88 -14.61 -7.56
C CYS A 424 -9.86 -13.07 -7.64
N GLU A 425 -8.68 -12.55 -7.92
CA GLU A 425 -8.49 -11.22 -8.48
C GLU A 425 -8.30 -11.37 -9.98
N GLU A 426 -9.16 -10.73 -10.75
CA GLU A 426 -9.10 -10.71 -12.22
C GLU A 426 -8.26 -9.52 -12.67
N LEU A 427 -7.20 -9.77 -13.44
CA LEU A 427 -6.31 -8.71 -13.93
C LEU A 427 -6.48 -8.49 -15.43
N VAL A 428 -6.43 -7.22 -15.85
CA VAL A 428 -6.33 -6.84 -17.28
C VAL A 428 -4.95 -6.24 -17.53
N VAL A 429 -4.17 -6.89 -18.40
CA VAL A 429 -2.74 -6.66 -18.58
C VAL A 429 -2.42 -6.49 -20.07
N SER A 430 -1.60 -5.50 -20.42
CA SER A 430 -1.01 -5.41 -21.77
C SER A 430 0.09 -6.47 -21.96
N PRO A 431 0.35 -6.97 -23.18
CA PRO A 431 1.47 -7.87 -23.47
C PRO A 431 2.85 -7.39 -22.97
N CYS A 432 3.02 -6.07 -22.81
CA CYS A 432 4.22 -5.45 -22.25
C CYS A 432 4.35 -5.56 -20.71
N GLY A 433 3.36 -6.14 -20.03
CA GLY A 433 3.29 -6.30 -18.57
C GLY A 433 2.70 -5.11 -17.81
N MET A 434 2.14 -4.10 -18.50
CA MET A 434 1.43 -2.99 -17.86
C MET A 434 0.03 -3.44 -17.43
N ILE A 435 -0.33 -3.19 -16.17
CA ILE A 435 -1.61 -3.61 -15.58
C ILE A 435 -2.61 -2.45 -15.70
N HIS A 436 -3.65 -2.62 -16.51
CA HIS A 436 -4.69 -1.62 -16.74
C HIS A 436 -5.70 -1.55 -15.59
N ALA A 437 -6.12 -2.71 -15.10
CA ALA A 437 -7.18 -2.85 -14.12
C ALA A 437 -7.08 -4.16 -13.34
N ARG A 438 -7.78 -4.17 -12.21
CA ARG A 438 -8.02 -5.32 -11.33
C ARG A 438 -9.47 -5.28 -10.87
N GLU A 439 -10.12 -6.43 -10.73
CA GLU A 439 -11.41 -6.57 -10.07
C GLU A 439 -11.47 -7.83 -9.21
N THR A 440 -12.13 -7.76 -8.05
CA THR A 440 -12.29 -8.89 -7.14
C THR A 440 -13.54 -9.70 -7.50
N PHE A 441 -13.38 -10.99 -7.80
CA PHE A 441 -14.50 -11.90 -8.04
C PHE A 441 -14.80 -12.74 -6.79
N TYR A 442 -16.08 -12.88 -6.42
CA TYR A 442 -16.49 -13.44 -5.14
C TYR A 442 -16.82 -14.92 -5.20
N GLY A 443 -17.76 -15.33 -6.05
CA GLY A 443 -18.27 -16.69 -6.09
C GLY A 443 -17.65 -17.57 -7.17
N ALA A 444 -17.25 -16.99 -8.28
CA ALA A 444 -16.69 -17.67 -9.45
C ALA A 444 -16.09 -16.65 -10.41
N GLU A 445 -15.20 -17.13 -11.28
CA GLU A 445 -14.79 -16.44 -12.50
C GLU A 445 -15.85 -16.63 -13.59
N GLY A 446 -16.96 -15.91 -13.44
CA GLY A 446 -18.07 -15.99 -14.37
C GLY A 446 -17.81 -15.15 -15.63
N VAL A 447 -18.08 -15.71 -16.81
CA VAL A 447 -17.90 -15.00 -18.11
C VAL A 447 -18.68 -13.69 -18.21
N GLY A 448 -19.85 -13.59 -17.57
CA GLY A 448 -20.61 -12.33 -17.49
C GLY A 448 -19.87 -11.25 -16.70
N SER A 449 -19.25 -11.62 -15.57
CA SER A 449 -18.42 -10.71 -14.76
C SER A 449 -17.17 -10.25 -15.53
N VAL A 450 -16.56 -11.15 -16.31
CA VAL A 450 -15.44 -10.83 -17.21
C VAL A 450 -15.88 -9.84 -18.29
N ALA A 451 -17.04 -10.07 -18.92
CA ALA A 451 -17.58 -9.16 -19.93
C ALA A 451 -17.86 -7.76 -19.34
N ASP A 452 -18.45 -7.68 -18.14
CA ASP A 452 -18.70 -6.42 -17.44
C ASP A 452 -17.41 -5.68 -17.06
N LEU A 453 -16.39 -6.43 -16.63
CA LEU A 453 -15.05 -5.88 -16.35
C LEU A 453 -14.46 -5.25 -17.63
N LEU A 454 -14.47 -5.98 -18.75
CA LEU A 454 -13.91 -5.49 -20.02
C LEU A 454 -14.63 -4.23 -20.51
N LYS A 455 -15.96 -4.18 -20.42
CA LYS A 455 -16.76 -2.98 -20.71
C LYS A 455 -16.41 -1.81 -19.79
N CYS A 456 -16.21 -2.07 -18.50
CA CYS A 456 -15.83 -1.05 -17.53
C CYS A 456 -14.44 -0.48 -17.84
N VAL A 457 -13.46 -1.34 -18.12
CA VAL A 457 -12.06 -0.96 -18.40
C VAL A 457 -11.95 -0.21 -19.72
N PHE A 458 -12.53 -0.74 -20.80
CA PHE A 458 -12.43 -0.23 -22.16
C PHE A 458 -13.69 0.54 -22.61
N ARG A 459 -14.33 1.23 -21.66
CA ARG A 459 -15.49 2.10 -21.93
C ARG A 459 -15.22 3.23 -22.93
N ASP A 460 -13.96 3.66 -23.01
CA ASP A 460 -13.50 4.69 -23.95
C ASP A 460 -13.10 3.98 -25.26
N PRO A 461 -13.82 4.21 -26.37
CA PRO A 461 -13.55 3.53 -27.65
C PRO A 461 -12.10 3.69 -28.13
N HIS A 462 -11.41 4.78 -27.79
CA HIS A 462 -10.02 5.01 -28.18
C HIS A 462 -9.01 4.11 -27.45
N THR A 463 -9.45 3.46 -26.37
CA THR A 463 -8.63 2.55 -25.57
C THR A 463 -9.06 1.10 -25.77
N ARG A 464 -10.05 0.84 -26.63
CA ARG A 464 -10.58 -0.50 -26.86
C ARG A 464 -9.53 -1.37 -27.54
N PRO A 465 -9.27 -2.59 -27.03
CA PRO A 465 -8.36 -3.50 -27.69
C PRO A 465 -8.95 -4.01 -28.99
N SER A 466 -8.08 -4.21 -29.98
CA SER A 466 -8.39 -4.95 -31.20
C SER A 466 -8.58 -6.43 -30.89
N HIS A 467 -7.84 -6.96 -29.91
CA HIS A 467 -7.91 -8.36 -29.48
C HIS A 467 -7.82 -8.51 -27.96
N ILE A 468 -8.57 -9.48 -27.43
CA ILE A 468 -8.49 -9.88 -26.03
C ILE A 468 -8.03 -11.34 -25.97
N PHE A 469 -6.96 -11.59 -25.22
CA PHE A 469 -6.50 -12.93 -24.89
C PHE A 469 -7.05 -13.35 -23.54
N TYR A 470 -7.77 -14.46 -23.53
CA TYR A 470 -8.38 -15.04 -22.34
C TYR A 470 -8.47 -16.55 -22.51
N ASP A 471 -8.10 -17.30 -21.48
CA ASP A 471 -8.12 -18.77 -21.50
C ASP A 471 -9.51 -19.34 -21.80
N ASN A 472 -10.56 -18.69 -21.31
CA ASN A 472 -11.95 -19.12 -21.53
C ASN A 472 -12.67 -18.26 -22.59
N ASN A 473 -11.94 -17.77 -23.60
CA ASN A 473 -12.52 -16.95 -24.67
C ASN A 473 -13.62 -17.66 -25.46
N CYS A 474 -13.59 -18.98 -25.59
CA CYS A 474 -14.68 -19.71 -26.26
C CYS A 474 -16.03 -19.47 -25.59
N THR A 475 -16.09 -19.60 -24.26
CA THR A 475 -17.33 -19.37 -23.51
C THR A 475 -17.68 -17.88 -23.49
N LEU A 476 -16.68 -16.99 -23.41
CA LEU A 476 -16.91 -15.55 -23.50
C LEU A 476 -17.51 -15.15 -24.86
N ALA A 477 -16.93 -15.62 -25.97
CA ALA A 477 -17.38 -15.34 -27.32
C ALA A 477 -18.81 -15.84 -27.58
N GLN A 478 -19.17 -17.02 -27.05
CA GLN A 478 -20.56 -17.49 -27.08
C GLN A 478 -21.49 -16.57 -26.29
N HIS A 479 -21.06 -16.12 -25.10
CA HIS A 479 -21.85 -15.26 -24.22
C HIS A 479 -22.09 -13.87 -24.81
N VAL A 480 -21.09 -13.29 -25.50
CA VAL A 480 -21.12 -11.91 -26.00
C VAL A 480 -21.37 -11.79 -27.51
N LYS A 481 -21.73 -12.89 -28.19
CA LYS A 481 -21.89 -12.95 -29.65
C LYS A 481 -22.79 -11.83 -30.22
N ASP A 482 -23.86 -11.51 -29.51
CA ASP A 482 -24.85 -10.50 -29.93
C ASP A 482 -24.65 -9.14 -29.23
N ASP A 483 -23.52 -8.95 -28.53
CA ASP A 483 -23.20 -7.72 -27.81
C ASP A 483 -22.40 -6.73 -28.70
N PRO A 484 -22.95 -5.54 -29.01
CA PRO A 484 -22.29 -4.56 -29.88
C PRO A 484 -20.92 -4.08 -29.38
N PHE A 485 -20.63 -4.23 -28.08
CA PHE A 485 -19.33 -3.84 -27.54
C PHE A 485 -18.18 -4.70 -28.11
N PHE A 486 -18.45 -5.97 -28.41
CA PHE A 486 -17.45 -6.96 -28.81
C PHE A 486 -17.37 -7.20 -30.31
N THR A 487 -18.25 -6.59 -31.11
CA THR A 487 -18.33 -6.83 -32.57
C THR A 487 -17.00 -6.63 -33.30
N ASP A 488 -16.22 -5.63 -32.88
CA ASP A 488 -14.92 -5.28 -33.49
C ASP A 488 -13.72 -5.74 -32.64
N ILE A 489 -13.93 -6.70 -31.72
CA ILE A 489 -12.88 -7.23 -30.84
C ILE A 489 -12.67 -8.71 -31.17
N GLY A 490 -11.46 -9.05 -31.61
CA GLY A 490 -11.06 -10.46 -31.74
C GLY A 490 -10.91 -11.12 -30.38
N LEU A 491 -11.54 -12.29 -30.22
CA LEU A 491 -11.53 -13.07 -28.97
C LEU A 491 -10.75 -14.36 -29.19
N SER A 492 -9.42 -14.28 -29.19
CA SER A 492 -8.56 -15.44 -29.40
C SER A 492 -8.13 -16.09 -28.08
N VAL A 493 -8.16 -17.41 -28.00
CA VAL A 493 -7.64 -18.15 -26.83
C VAL A 493 -6.12 -17.98 -26.76
N ASP A 494 -5.53 -18.02 -25.57
CA ASP A 494 -4.07 -18.06 -25.42
C ASP A 494 -3.46 -19.24 -26.20
N VAL A 495 -2.30 -19.02 -26.84
CA VAL A 495 -1.66 -20.02 -27.73
C VAL A 495 -1.32 -21.31 -26.98
N PHE A 496 -0.87 -21.20 -25.72
CA PHE A 496 -0.57 -22.37 -24.89
C PHE A 496 -1.85 -23.06 -24.44
N HIS A 497 -2.87 -22.31 -24.03
CA HIS A 497 -4.17 -22.89 -23.66
C HIS A 497 -4.81 -23.65 -24.83
N PHE A 498 -4.74 -23.10 -26.05
CA PHE A 498 -5.19 -23.76 -27.27
C PHE A 498 -4.46 -25.09 -27.50
N GLN A 499 -3.13 -25.12 -27.36
CA GLN A 499 -2.32 -26.32 -27.58
C GLN A 499 -2.54 -27.40 -26.51
N CYS A 500 -2.73 -27.01 -25.25
CA CYS A 500 -2.72 -27.95 -24.13
C CYS A 500 -4.11 -28.37 -23.63
N LYS A 501 -5.16 -27.56 -23.86
CA LYS A 501 -6.46 -27.75 -23.20
C LYS A 501 -7.67 -27.82 -24.13
N HIS A 502 -7.55 -27.45 -25.40
CA HIS A 502 -8.63 -27.67 -26.36
C HIS A 502 -8.45 -28.95 -27.14
N SER A 503 -9.56 -29.66 -27.33
CA SER A 503 -9.62 -30.76 -28.29
C SER A 503 -9.69 -30.19 -29.71
N GLU A 504 -9.03 -30.83 -30.67
CA GLU A 504 -9.22 -30.56 -32.11
C GLU A 504 -10.71 -30.66 -32.54
N LYS A 505 -11.55 -31.32 -31.74
CA LYS A 505 -12.99 -31.49 -31.97
C LYS A 505 -13.86 -30.31 -31.50
N ASP A 506 -13.28 -29.34 -30.80
CA ASP A 506 -14.00 -28.12 -30.38
C ASP A 506 -14.12 -27.15 -31.57
N THR A 507 -15.09 -27.40 -32.44
CA THR A 507 -15.28 -26.66 -33.70
C THR A 507 -15.55 -25.18 -33.46
N PHE A 508 -16.23 -24.82 -32.37
CA PHE A 508 -16.50 -23.42 -32.05
C PHE A 508 -15.20 -22.66 -31.78
N CYS A 509 -14.31 -23.24 -30.97
CA CYS A 509 -12.99 -22.67 -30.70
C CYS A 509 -12.18 -22.51 -31.99
N GLN A 510 -12.14 -23.55 -32.84
CA GLN A 510 -11.40 -23.53 -34.10
C GLN A 510 -11.85 -22.42 -35.05
N GLU A 511 -13.16 -22.18 -35.13
CA GLU A 511 -13.74 -21.20 -36.06
C GLU A 511 -13.69 -19.76 -35.53
N ASN A 512 -13.81 -19.56 -34.21
CA ASN A 512 -14.07 -18.23 -33.64
C ASN A 512 -12.93 -17.71 -32.76
N CYS A 513 -12.09 -18.59 -32.22
CA CYS A 513 -11.13 -18.21 -31.17
C CYS A 513 -9.71 -18.73 -31.43
N ASN A 514 -9.47 -19.38 -32.57
CA ASN A 514 -8.14 -19.86 -32.94
C ASN A 514 -7.21 -18.69 -33.29
N PRO A 515 -6.09 -18.48 -32.57
CA PRO A 515 -5.14 -17.41 -32.87
C PRO A 515 -4.63 -17.40 -34.31
N ALA A 516 -4.53 -18.58 -34.94
CA ALA A 516 -4.04 -18.72 -36.32
C ALA A 516 -5.01 -18.12 -37.36
N ALA A 517 -6.28 -17.88 -36.98
CA ALA A 517 -7.26 -17.20 -37.82
C ALA A 517 -7.05 -15.67 -37.87
N PHE A 518 -6.10 -15.12 -37.09
CA PHE A 518 -5.83 -13.69 -36.98
C PHE A 518 -4.38 -13.36 -37.41
N PRO A 519 -4.10 -13.27 -38.73
CA PRO A 519 -2.75 -13.03 -39.25
C PRO A 519 -2.08 -11.77 -38.70
N GLU A 520 -2.86 -10.77 -38.30
CA GLU A 520 -2.35 -9.54 -37.70
C GLU A 520 -1.63 -9.74 -36.35
N LEU A 521 -1.89 -10.86 -35.66
CA LEU A 521 -1.20 -11.24 -34.43
C LEU A 521 0.21 -11.85 -34.67
N GLN A 522 0.53 -12.20 -35.92
CA GLN A 522 1.81 -12.83 -36.29
C GLN A 522 2.85 -11.80 -36.73
N ASP A 523 4.11 -11.94 -36.30
CA ASP A 523 5.21 -11.10 -36.74
C ASP A 523 5.62 -11.36 -38.20
N ASP A 524 6.56 -10.56 -38.71
CA ASP A 524 7.00 -10.63 -40.11
C ASP A 524 7.76 -11.94 -40.44
N ASN A 525 8.14 -12.72 -39.44
CA ASN A 525 8.83 -14.01 -39.57
C ASN A 525 7.87 -15.21 -39.38
N GLY A 526 6.57 -14.96 -39.17
CA GLY A 526 5.57 -16.00 -38.89
C GLY A 526 5.53 -16.47 -37.43
N GLY A 527 6.25 -15.81 -36.51
CA GLY A 527 6.12 -16.00 -35.07
C GLY A 527 4.95 -15.20 -34.48
N TRP A 528 4.72 -15.29 -33.17
CA TRP A 528 3.72 -14.46 -32.48
C TRP A 528 4.31 -13.12 -32.06
N TYR A 529 3.66 -12.02 -32.45
CA TYR A 529 4.12 -10.68 -32.11
C TYR A 529 3.88 -10.32 -30.64
N PHE A 530 2.73 -10.71 -30.09
CA PHE A 530 2.31 -10.34 -28.74
C PHE A 530 2.57 -11.48 -27.75
N ASN A 531 3.05 -11.13 -26.55
CA ASN A 531 3.19 -12.06 -25.43
C ASN A 531 1.81 -12.35 -24.82
N SER A 532 1.23 -13.50 -25.15
CA SER A 532 -0.08 -13.90 -24.62
C SER A 532 -0.03 -14.37 -23.16
N SER A 533 1.11 -14.86 -22.70
CA SER A 533 1.34 -15.26 -21.30
C SER A 533 1.65 -14.08 -20.35
N ALA A 534 1.46 -12.83 -20.79
CA ALA A 534 1.80 -11.66 -20.00
C ALA A 534 1.03 -11.59 -18.67
N CYS A 535 -0.25 -11.99 -18.67
CA CYS A 535 -1.06 -11.99 -17.45
C CYS A 535 -0.60 -13.09 -16.48
N GLU A 536 -0.30 -14.31 -16.96
CA GLU A 536 0.26 -15.39 -16.13
C GLU A 536 1.57 -14.97 -15.45
N GLN A 537 2.48 -14.31 -16.17
CA GLN A 537 3.74 -13.78 -15.63
C GLN A 537 3.51 -12.72 -14.55
N VAL A 538 2.50 -11.87 -14.73
CA VAL A 538 2.09 -10.89 -13.71
C VAL A 538 1.45 -11.59 -12.51
N ASN A 539 0.62 -12.60 -12.75
CA ASN A 539 -0.04 -13.40 -11.72
C ASN A 539 0.96 -14.15 -10.84
N ALA A 540 2.08 -14.62 -11.40
CA ALA A 540 3.16 -15.21 -10.62
C ALA A 540 3.78 -14.24 -9.60
N TRP A 541 3.91 -12.96 -9.95
CA TRP A 541 4.32 -11.91 -8.99
C TRP A 541 3.19 -11.59 -8.02
N PHE A 542 1.98 -11.37 -8.52
CA PHE A 542 0.82 -10.92 -7.75
C PHE A 542 0.38 -11.96 -6.71
N GLY A 543 0.48 -13.24 -7.03
CA GLY A 543 0.17 -14.36 -6.14
C GLY A 543 0.98 -14.36 -4.83
N ASN A 544 2.18 -13.78 -4.84
CA ASN A 544 3.04 -13.69 -3.65
C ASN A 544 2.49 -12.76 -2.57
N PHE A 545 1.47 -11.93 -2.88
CA PHE A 545 0.80 -11.08 -1.88
C PHE A 545 -0.24 -11.84 -1.04
N HIS A 546 -0.64 -13.05 -1.44
CA HIS A 546 -1.67 -13.82 -0.73
C HIS A 546 -1.42 -13.93 0.79
N PRO A 547 -0.20 -14.23 1.30
CA PRO A 547 0.05 -14.29 2.73
C PRO A 547 -0.16 -12.96 3.47
N ILE A 548 0.07 -11.83 2.79
CA ILE A 548 -0.12 -10.48 3.35
C ILE A 548 -1.61 -10.14 3.41
N THR A 549 -2.36 -10.47 2.36
CA THR A 549 -3.74 -10.02 2.16
C THR A 549 -4.81 -10.91 2.80
N ARG A 550 -4.48 -12.16 3.14
CA ARG A 550 -5.40 -13.19 3.64
C ARG A 550 -6.29 -12.79 4.83
N GLY A 551 -5.86 -11.84 5.66
CA GLY A 551 -6.60 -11.35 6.83
C GLY A 551 -7.19 -9.95 6.68
N MET A 552 -7.06 -9.32 5.52
CA MET A 552 -7.40 -7.90 5.34
C MET A 552 -8.89 -7.67 5.14
N LYS A 553 -9.36 -6.53 5.66
CA LYS A 553 -10.68 -5.98 5.32
C LYS A 553 -10.68 -5.39 3.91
N PRO A 554 -11.83 -5.37 3.20
CA PRO A 554 -11.99 -4.88 1.83
C PRO A 554 -11.19 -3.63 1.48
N VAL A 555 -11.39 -2.54 2.23
CA VAL A 555 -10.76 -1.26 1.91
C VAL A 555 -9.23 -1.32 1.95
N LYS A 556 -8.66 -1.99 2.97
CA LYS A 556 -7.21 -2.14 3.10
C LYS A 556 -6.64 -3.10 2.06
N PHE A 557 -7.36 -4.17 1.77
CA PHE A 557 -7.02 -5.14 0.73
C PHE A 557 -6.89 -4.47 -0.64
N ASP A 558 -7.94 -3.74 -1.06
CA ASP A 558 -7.96 -3.07 -2.36
C ASP A 558 -6.90 -1.97 -2.44
N PHE A 559 -6.78 -1.16 -1.38
CA PHE A 559 -5.79 -0.10 -1.34
C PHE A 559 -4.36 -0.64 -1.45
N PHE A 560 -4.04 -1.71 -0.72
CA PHE A 560 -2.71 -2.32 -0.73
C PHE A 560 -2.38 -2.88 -2.12
N LEU A 561 -3.25 -3.70 -2.70
CA LEU A 561 -3.02 -4.31 -4.01
C LEU A 561 -2.91 -3.26 -5.12
N ASP A 562 -3.75 -2.24 -5.09
CA ASP A 562 -3.67 -1.14 -6.07
C ASP A 562 -2.38 -0.34 -5.92
N GLU A 563 -1.85 -0.16 -4.70
CA GLU A 563 -0.55 0.48 -4.49
C GLU A 563 0.61 -0.41 -4.99
N MET A 564 0.55 -1.73 -4.78
CA MET A 564 1.55 -2.66 -5.34
C MET A 564 1.53 -2.64 -6.87
N ILE A 565 0.34 -2.64 -7.48
CA ILE A 565 0.18 -2.48 -8.93
C ILE A 565 0.76 -1.14 -9.40
N SER A 566 0.53 -0.05 -8.68
CA SER A 566 1.10 1.26 -9.02
C SER A 566 2.63 1.23 -9.02
N CYS A 567 3.25 0.61 -8.00
CA CYS A 567 4.69 0.39 -7.94
C CYS A 567 5.19 -0.45 -9.12
N ARG A 568 4.49 -1.55 -9.44
CA ARG A 568 4.82 -2.42 -10.58
C ARG A 568 4.77 -1.67 -11.90
N ASN A 569 3.70 -0.92 -12.15
CA ASN A 569 3.52 -0.17 -13.38
C ASN A 569 4.59 0.91 -13.57
N LYS A 570 4.99 1.62 -12.49
CA LYS A 570 6.11 2.57 -12.53
C LYS A 570 7.42 1.88 -12.94
N GLU A 571 7.68 0.68 -12.41
CA GLU A 571 8.86 -0.11 -12.75
C GLU A 571 8.82 -0.62 -14.20
N THR A 572 7.68 -1.16 -14.63
CA THR A 572 7.46 -1.63 -16.01
C THR A 572 7.64 -0.48 -17.00
N LEU A 573 7.03 0.68 -16.75
CA LEU A 573 7.17 1.86 -17.60
C LEU A 573 8.64 2.29 -17.73
N LYS A 574 9.40 2.28 -16.64
CA LYS A 574 10.84 2.59 -16.66
C LYS A 574 11.63 1.58 -17.52
N LYS A 575 11.32 0.29 -17.41
CA LYS A 575 11.95 -0.76 -18.23
C LYS A 575 11.64 -0.59 -19.72
N LEU A 576 10.38 -0.26 -20.07
CA LEU A 576 9.98 0.00 -21.46
C LEU A 576 10.69 1.23 -22.05
N LEU A 577 10.83 2.30 -21.26
CA LEU A 577 11.60 3.49 -21.67
C LEU A 577 13.07 3.14 -21.93
N GLN A 578 13.69 2.35 -21.05
CA GLN A 578 15.09 1.93 -21.19
C GLN A 578 15.34 1.04 -22.42
N ARG A 579 14.36 0.24 -22.81
CA ARG A 579 14.41 -0.63 -24.00
C ARG A 579 14.10 0.12 -25.31
N GLY A 580 13.62 1.35 -25.24
CA GLY A 580 13.24 2.12 -26.43
C GLY A 580 11.89 1.72 -27.03
N ASP A 581 11.00 1.10 -26.25
CA ASP A 581 9.68 0.62 -26.68
C ASP A 581 8.66 1.75 -26.94
N LYS A 582 9.10 3.01 -26.76
CA LYS A 582 8.31 4.24 -26.96
C LYS A 582 6.95 4.20 -26.24
N PRO A 583 6.92 3.96 -24.92
CA PRO A 583 5.66 3.99 -24.18
C PRO A 583 5.04 5.39 -24.20
N SER A 584 3.73 5.43 -24.38
CA SER A 584 2.92 6.65 -24.42
C SER A 584 1.51 6.36 -23.91
N VAL A 585 0.65 7.37 -23.95
CA VAL A 585 -0.76 7.26 -23.55
C VAL A 585 -1.67 7.76 -24.65
N TRP A 586 -2.76 7.04 -24.91
CA TRP A 586 -3.82 7.51 -25.81
C TRP A 586 -4.38 8.83 -25.28
N ARG A 587 -4.30 9.90 -26.08
CA ARG A 587 -4.83 11.21 -25.66
C ARG A 587 -6.34 11.22 -25.86
N PRO A 588 -7.12 11.72 -24.88
CA PRO A 588 -8.52 12.02 -25.13
C PRO A 588 -8.59 13.15 -26.15
N VAL A 589 -9.44 13.03 -27.17
CA VAL A 589 -9.76 14.16 -28.04
C VAL A 589 -10.54 15.18 -27.19
N PRO A 590 -10.16 16.48 -27.18
CA PRO A 590 -11.00 17.50 -26.58
C PRO A 590 -12.37 17.38 -27.24
N HIS A 591 -13.43 17.11 -26.48
CA HIS A 591 -14.78 17.23 -27.02
C HIS A 591 -14.89 18.65 -27.55
N SER A 592 -15.04 18.81 -28.87
CA SER A 592 -15.45 20.09 -29.44
C SER A 592 -16.75 20.45 -28.74
N ARG A 593 -16.71 21.52 -27.94
CA ARG A 593 -17.91 22.10 -27.36
C ARG A 593 -18.84 22.60 -28.44
#